data_AF-L0AKU3-F1
#
_entry.id   AF-L0AKU3-F1
#
_cell.length_a   1.000
_cell.length_b   1.000
_cell.length_c   1.000
_cell.angle_alpha   90.00
_cell.angle_beta   90.00
_cell.angle_gamma   90.00
#
_symmetry.space_group_name_H-M   'P 1'
#
loop_
_entity.id
_entity.type
_entity.pdbx_description
1 polymer ?
#
loop_
_entity_poly.entity_id
_entity_poly.type
_entity_poly.pdbx_seq_one_letter_code
_entity_poly.pdbx_strand_id
1 'polypeptide(L)'
;MSERTSPADAIERLCWILNYVDGDTQSLNSLAEKSDLSWATVRKYITIIETVQKVAPKITVGADGVEIGSRSKAMSDLIEDPVAAFTVYLLTQAEMEGGANEPVDKALFEGVGEEFEDALEHANELGWVSESGEDRIKLTPTGIRVAGPARSEVENFDHLSTESELHIHQEGTEEVITLADEGAGSPERKGPSDERYNTDSYQDDAKQEQADRSGYPAAA
;
A
#
# COMPACT_ATOMS: atom_id res chain seq x y z
N MET A 1 8.51 2.90 -26.79
CA MET A 1 9.60 3.60 -26.07
C MET A 1 9.39 3.27 -24.62
N SER A 2 10.40 2.77 -23.89
CA SER A 2 10.25 2.58 -22.44
C SER A 2 10.04 3.95 -21.81
N GLU A 3 8.92 4.14 -21.12
CA GLU A 3 8.77 5.25 -20.21
C GLU A 3 9.72 5.03 -19.04
N ARG A 4 10.37 6.10 -18.58
CA ARG A 4 11.28 6.02 -17.44
C ARG A 4 10.41 5.83 -16.20
N THR A 5 10.52 4.65 -15.57
CA THR A 5 9.88 4.34 -14.28
C THR A 5 9.98 5.53 -13.34
N SER A 6 8.86 5.97 -12.76
CA SER A 6 8.86 7.14 -11.91
C SER A 6 9.62 6.84 -10.61
N PRO A 7 10.18 7.85 -9.93
CA PRO A 7 10.79 7.66 -8.62
C PRO A 7 9.84 7.07 -7.57
N ALA A 8 8.53 7.26 -7.71
CA ALA A 8 7.54 6.69 -6.80
C ALA A 8 7.38 5.19 -7.06
N ASP A 9 7.10 4.80 -8.30
CA ASP A 9 6.90 3.39 -8.71
C ASP A 9 8.16 2.57 -8.44
N ALA A 10 9.36 3.14 -8.65
CA ALA A 10 10.62 2.48 -8.33
C ALA A 10 10.83 2.24 -6.82
N ILE A 11 10.36 3.16 -5.95
CA ILE A 11 10.37 2.97 -4.50
C ILE A 11 9.33 1.93 -4.10
N GLU A 12 8.11 2.01 -4.64
CA GLU A 12 7.03 1.07 -4.35
C GLU A 12 7.40 -0.35 -4.79
N ARG A 13 7.95 -0.53 -6.00
CA ARG A 13 8.46 -1.81 -6.51
C ARG A 13 9.47 -2.43 -5.56
N LEU A 14 10.42 -1.63 -5.04
CA LEU A 14 11.39 -2.09 -4.03
C LEU A 14 10.73 -2.44 -2.68
N CYS A 15 9.76 -1.67 -2.20
CA CYS A 15 9.01 -1.99 -0.98
C CYS A 15 8.31 -3.36 -1.10
N TRP A 16 7.66 -3.64 -2.23
CA TRP A 16 6.98 -4.92 -2.44
C TRP A 16 7.97 -6.07 -2.61
N ILE A 17 9.03 -5.91 -3.40
CA ILE A 17 10.10 -6.93 -3.53
C ILE A 17 10.68 -7.28 -2.16
N LEU A 18 11.02 -6.29 -1.32
CA LEU A 18 11.55 -6.51 0.03
C LEU A 18 10.60 -7.28 0.95
N ASN A 19 9.28 -7.19 0.74
CA ASN A 19 8.33 -8.01 1.51
C ASN A 19 8.29 -9.47 1.06
N TYR A 20 8.56 -9.76 -0.21
CA TYR A 20 8.38 -11.11 -0.75
C TYR A 20 9.66 -11.94 -0.84
N VAL A 21 10.82 -11.32 -1.09
CA VAL A 21 12.11 -12.04 -1.20
C VAL A 21 12.42 -12.97 -0.02
N ASP A 22 12.97 -14.14 -0.34
CA ASP A 22 13.37 -15.14 0.64
C ASP A 22 14.64 -14.75 1.41
N GLY A 23 14.66 -15.08 2.71
CA GLY A 23 15.83 -14.99 3.58
C GLY A 23 16.11 -13.61 4.19
N ASP A 24 16.83 -13.65 5.31
CA ASP A 24 17.00 -12.50 6.22
C ASP A 24 17.94 -11.39 5.69
N THR A 25 18.62 -11.61 4.56
CA THR A 25 19.59 -10.64 4.00
C THR A 25 19.66 -10.71 2.48
N GLN A 26 19.48 -9.58 1.81
CA GLN A 26 19.51 -9.45 0.36
C GLN A 26 20.63 -8.53 -0.12
N SER A 27 21.39 -8.96 -1.13
CA SER A 27 22.43 -8.10 -1.72
C SER A 27 21.79 -7.00 -2.59
N LEU A 28 22.42 -5.82 -2.63
CA LEU A 28 21.98 -4.72 -3.50
C LEU A 28 22.01 -5.09 -5.00
N ASN A 29 22.78 -6.11 -5.40
CA ASN A 29 22.78 -6.64 -6.77
C ASN A 29 21.53 -7.49 -7.04
N SER A 30 21.18 -8.41 -6.14
CA SER A 30 19.93 -9.21 -6.21
C SER A 30 18.71 -8.30 -6.33
N LEU A 31 18.64 -7.25 -5.52
CA LEU A 31 17.53 -6.29 -5.55
C LEU A 31 17.53 -5.42 -6.81
N ALA A 32 18.69 -5.14 -7.42
CA ALA A 32 18.79 -4.45 -8.71
C ALA A 32 18.28 -5.31 -9.88
N GLU A 33 18.67 -6.59 -9.91
CA GLU A 33 18.20 -7.57 -10.89
C GLU A 33 16.67 -7.76 -10.78
N LYS A 34 16.14 -7.98 -9.58
CA LYS A 34 14.70 -8.20 -9.34
C LYS A 34 13.79 -6.99 -9.61
N SER A 35 14.33 -5.78 -9.57
CA SER A 35 13.54 -4.54 -9.75
C SER A 35 13.67 -3.91 -11.15
N ASP A 36 14.58 -4.43 -11.99
CA ASP A 36 15.08 -3.79 -13.22
C ASP A 36 15.57 -2.34 -12.98
N LEU A 37 16.26 -2.13 -11.84
CA LEU A 37 16.81 -0.83 -11.46
C LEU A 37 18.34 -0.88 -11.40
N SER A 38 19.00 0.23 -11.74
CA SER A 38 20.44 0.31 -11.56
C SER A 38 20.82 0.20 -10.08
N TRP A 39 21.95 -0.45 -9.78
CA TRP A 39 22.47 -0.59 -8.41
C TRP A 39 22.51 0.74 -7.62
N ALA A 40 22.88 1.84 -8.28
CA ALA A 40 22.92 3.16 -7.67
C ALA A 40 21.51 3.71 -7.35
N THR A 41 20.52 3.37 -8.18
CA THR A 41 19.09 3.65 -7.94
C THR A 41 18.60 2.88 -6.73
N VAL A 42 18.84 1.57 -6.70
CA VAL A 42 18.45 0.69 -5.58
C VAL A 42 19.06 1.17 -4.28
N ARG A 43 20.38 1.38 -4.22
CA ARG A 43 21.05 1.86 -3.01
C ARG A 43 20.45 3.18 -2.51
N LYS A 44 20.16 4.12 -3.40
CA LYS A 44 19.55 5.41 -3.04
C LYS A 44 18.13 5.24 -2.48
N TYR A 45 17.30 4.42 -3.10
CA TYR A 45 15.91 4.26 -2.71
C TYR A 45 15.74 3.38 -1.48
N ILE A 46 16.59 2.38 -1.26
CA ILE A 46 16.56 1.55 -0.04
C ILE A 46 16.88 2.39 1.21
N THR A 47 17.85 3.31 1.18
CA THR A 47 18.08 4.24 2.30
C THR A 47 16.87 5.17 2.58
N ILE A 48 16.09 5.51 1.55
CA ILE A 48 14.84 6.27 1.72
C ILE A 48 13.73 5.37 2.32
N ILE A 49 13.63 4.12 1.87
CA ILE A 49 12.68 3.13 2.41
C ILE A 49 12.98 2.84 3.88
N GLU A 50 14.25 2.64 4.24
CA GLU A 50 14.74 2.46 5.61
C GLU A 50 14.31 3.62 6.54
N THR A 51 14.20 4.84 6.01
CA THR A 51 13.75 6.02 6.75
C THR A 51 12.22 6.15 6.84
N VAL A 52 11.47 5.63 5.85
CA VAL A 52 10.03 5.94 5.66
C VAL A 52 9.10 4.75 5.95
N GLN A 53 9.57 3.52 5.79
CA GLN A 53 8.98 2.21 6.21
C GLN A 53 7.46 1.97 6.01
N LYS A 54 6.77 2.72 5.14
CA LYS A 54 5.30 2.64 5.01
C LYS A 54 4.77 1.25 4.62
N VAL A 55 5.30 0.66 3.56
CA VAL A 55 4.85 -0.64 3.01
C VAL A 55 5.92 -1.72 3.14
N ALA A 56 7.20 -1.34 3.07
CA ALA A 56 8.33 -2.24 3.25
C ALA A 56 8.37 -2.88 4.65
N PRO A 57 9.03 -4.05 4.81
CA PRO A 57 9.37 -4.53 6.15
C PRO A 57 10.34 -3.56 6.83
N LYS A 58 10.53 -3.72 8.14
CA LYS A 58 11.66 -3.10 8.82
C LYS A 58 12.95 -3.60 8.17
N ILE A 59 13.82 -2.71 7.70
CA ILE A 59 15.10 -3.05 7.07
C ILE A 59 16.26 -2.35 7.77
N THR A 60 17.48 -2.84 7.54
CA THR A 60 18.72 -2.19 7.95
C THR A 60 19.78 -2.35 6.87
N VAL A 61 20.41 -1.25 6.44
CA VAL A 61 21.38 -1.25 5.34
C VAL A 61 22.81 -1.42 5.87
N GLY A 62 23.37 -2.61 5.66
CA GLY A 62 24.72 -2.99 6.08
C GLY A 62 25.76 -2.90 4.96
N ALA A 63 26.98 -3.37 5.27
CA ALA A 63 28.06 -3.50 4.28
C ALA A 63 27.85 -4.69 3.32
N ASP A 64 27.26 -5.78 3.83
CA ASP A 64 27.05 -7.03 3.09
C ASP A 64 25.73 -7.06 2.30
N GLY A 65 24.80 -6.15 2.59
CA GLY A 65 23.50 -6.07 1.92
C GLY A 65 22.45 -5.30 2.72
N VAL A 66 21.20 -5.70 2.54
CA VAL A 66 20.02 -5.18 3.23
C VAL A 66 19.49 -6.30 4.11
N GLU A 67 19.57 -6.12 5.43
CA GLU A 67 18.96 -7.03 6.40
C GLU A 67 17.46 -6.78 6.42
N ILE A 68 16.66 -7.85 6.38
CA ILE A 68 15.20 -7.82 6.33
C ILE A 68 14.68 -8.32 7.67
N GLY A 69 14.02 -7.42 8.40
CA GLY A 69 13.42 -7.69 9.70
C GLY A 69 11.91 -7.96 9.61
N SER A 70 11.18 -7.57 10.65
CA SER A 70 9.74 -7.80 10.76
C SER A 70 8.93 -7.06 9.69
N ARG A 71 8.03 -7.80 9.03
CA ARG A 71 6.94 -7.27 8.19
C ARG A 71 5.84 -6.64 9.07
N SER A 72 4.95 -5.85 8.46
CA SER A 72 3.73 -5.39 9.14
C SER A 72 2.79 -6.57 9.44
N LYS A 73 1.81 -6.40 10.35
CA LYS A 73 0.85 -7.49 10.62
C LYS A 73 0.02 -7.81 9.39
N ALA A 74 -0.54 -6.81 8.70
CA ALA A 74 -1.32 -7.02 7.47
C ALA A 74 -0.52 -7.73 6.38
N MET A 75 0.77 -7.41 6.23
CA MET A 75 1.63 -8.12 5.26
C MET A 75 1.94 -9.56 5.71
N SER A 76 2.12 -9.78 7.01
CA SER A 76 2.36 -11.13 7.56
C SER A 76 1.12 -12.00 7.37
N ASP A 77 -0.06 -11.49 7.75
CA ASP A 77 -1.36 -12.15 7.56
C ASP A 77 -1.63 -12.43 6.06
N LEU A 78 -1.20 -11.54 5.14
CA LEU A 78 -1.33 -11.75 3.68
C LEU A 78 -0.43 -12.89 3.17
N ILE A 79 0.82 -13.00 3.63
CA ILE A 79 1.75 -14.05 3.20
C ILE A 79 1.31 -15.45 3.67
N GLU A 80 0.47 -15.57 4.71
CA GLU A 80 -0.14 -16.84 5.10
C GLU A 80 -1.11 -17.41 4.04
N ASP A 81 -1.54 -16.60 3.05
CA ASP A 81 -2.23 -17.06 1.83
C ASP A 81 -1.37 -16.72 0.58
N PRO A 82 -0.48 -17.64 0.14
CA PRO A 82 0.40 -17.41 -1.01
C PRO A 82 -0.34 -17.06 -2.31
N VAL A 83 -1.59 -17.53 -2.48
CA VAL A 83 -2.39 -17.26 -3.68
C VAL A 83 -2.90 -15.82 -3.66
N ALA A 84 -3.43 -15.37 -2.52
CA ALA A 84 -3.81 -13.97 -2.33
C ALA A 84 -2.60 -13.03 -2.43
N ALA A 85 -1.48 -13.38 -1.78
CA ALA A 85 -0.25 -12.61 -1.80
C ALA A 85 0.33 -12.48 -3.22
N PHE A 86 0.38 -13.58 -3.97
CA PHE A 86 0.75 -13.58 -5.40
C PHE A 86 -0.14 -12.65 -6.21
N THR A 87 -1.45 -12.75 -6.03
CA THR A 87 -2.45 -11.95 -6.77
C THR A 87 -2.30 -10.46 -6.45
N VAL A 88 -1.95 -10.09 -5.21
CA VAL A 88 -1.60 -8.72 -4.79
C VAL A 88 -0.30 -8.25 -5.44
N TYR A 89 0.77 -9.05 -5.41
CA TYR A 89 2.05 -8.69 -6.03
C TYR A 89 1.91 -8.50 -7.54
N LEU A 90 1.16 -9.38 -8.22
CA LEU A 90 0.82 -9.25 -9.64
C LEU A 90 -0.01 -7.99 -9.93
N LEU A 91 -0.97 -7.62 -9.08
CA LEU A 91 -1.76 -6.39 -9.22
C LEU A 91 -0.87 -5.15 -9.21
N THR A 92 0.04 -5.09 -8.23
CA THR A 92 1.02 -4.01 -8.11
C THR A 92 1.88 -3.90 -9.36
N GLN A 93 2.45 -5.00 -9.86
CA GLN A 93 3.28 -4.95 -11.08
C GLN A 93 2.46 -4.56 -12.32
N ALA A 94 1.23 -5.05 -12.47
CA ALA A 94 0.36 -4.70 -13.60
C ALA A 94 0.04 -3.19 -13.62
N GLU A 95 -0.26 -2.59 -12.46
CA GLU A 95 -0.48 -1.15 -12.37
C GLU A 95 0.76 -0.32 -12.71
N MET A 96 1.97 -0.79 -12.36
CA MET A 96 3.23 -0.14 -12.76
C MET A 96 3.49 -0.20 -14.28
N GLU A 97 3.02 -1.26 -14.96
CA GLU A 97 3.13 -1.41 -16.41
C GLU A 97 2.01 -0.66 -17.19
N GLY A 98 1.02 -0.09 -16.49
CA GLY A 98 0.00 0.79 -17.08
C GLY A 98 -1.43 0.61 -16.56
N GLY A 99 -1.71 -0.44 -15.78
CA GLY A 99 -3.03 -0.64 -15.15
C GLY A 99 -3.33 -2.07 -14.72
N ALA A 100 -4.32 -2.24 -13.84
CA ALA A 100 -4.64 -3.51 -13.15
C ALA A 100 -4.95 -4.74 -14.04
N ASN A 101 -5.17 -4.57 -15.35
CA ASN A 101 -5.36 -5.67 -16.32
C ASN A 101 -4.17 -5.87 -17.27
N GLU A 102 -3.10 -5.07 -17.15
CA GLU A 102 -1.95 -5.19 -18.03
C GLU A 102 -1.19 -6.50 -17.79
N PRO A 103 -0.73 -7.20 -18.85
CA PRO A 103 0.04 -8.42 -18.66
C PRO A 103 1.43 -8.13 -18.06
N VAL A 104 1.84 -8.91 -17.07
CA VAL A 104 3.15 -8.86 -16.43
C VAL A 104 4.01 -10.03 -16.92
N ASP A 105 5.31 -9.80 -17.03
CA ASP A 105 6.30 -10.83 -17.41
C ASP A 105 6.51 -11.83 -16.26
N LYS A 106 6.47 -13.14 -16.56
CA LYS A 106 6.71 -14.22 -15.59
C LYS A 106 8.11 -14.11 -14.95
N ALA A 107 9.10 -13.55 -15.64
CA ALA A 107 10.46 -13.38 -15.12
C ALA A 107 10.54 -12.47 -13.88
N LEU A 108 9.60 -11.53 -13.69
CA LEU A 108 9.55 -10.64 -12.53
C LEU A 108 9.18 -11.34 -11.21
N PHE A 109 8.78 -12.61 -11.29
CA PHE A 109 8.44 -13.46 -10.15
C PHE A 109 9.57 -14.46 -9.82
N GLU A 110 10.63 -14.56 -10.64
CA GLU A 110 11.73 -15.49 -10.43
C GLU A 110 12.52 -15.19 -9.15
N GLY A 111 12.49 -16.15 -8.22
CA GLY A 111 13.07 -16.02 -6.88
C GLY A 111 12.41 -14.93 -6.02
N VAL A 112 11.14 -14.60 -6.27
CA VAL A 112 10.30 -13.86 -5.33
C VAL A 112 9.75 -14.81 -4.24
N GLY A 113 9.93 -16.13 -4.41
CA GLY A 113 9.66 -17.21 -3.47
C GLY A 113 9.48 -18.53 -4.24
N GLU A 114 9.95 -19.67 -3.72
CA GLU A 114 9.71 -20.98 -4.38
C GLU A 114 8.21 -21.35 -4.43
N GLU A 115 7.40 -20.83 -3.51
CA GLU A 115 5.96 -21.11 -3.39
C GLU A 115 5.09 -20.46 -4.50
N PHE A 116 5.66 -19.64 -5.37
CA PHE A 116 4.90 -18.86 -6.35
C PHE A 116 4.53 -19.60 -7.64
N GLU A 117 5.19 -20.71 -8.00
CA GLU A 117 4.74 -21.56 -9.12
C GLU A 117 3.42 -22.26 -8.78
N ASP A 118 3.33 -22.87 -7.59
CA ASP A 118 2.11 -23.49 -7.06
C ASP A 118 0.99 -22.44 -6.87
N ALA A 119 1.33 -21.24 -6.39
CA ALA A 119 0.37 -20.15 -6.24
C ALA A 119 -0.17 -19.65 -7.60
N LEU A 120 0.65 -19.62 -8.65
CA LEU A 120 0.23 -19.26 -10.02
C LEU A 120 -0.71 -20.32 -10.61
N GLU A 121 -0.40 -21.61 -10.47
CA GLU A 121 -1.27 -22.69 -10.93
C GLU A 121 -2.65 -22.61 -10.23
N HIS A 122 -2.65 -22.50 -8.90
CA HIS A 122 -3.89 -22.41 -8.12
C HIS A 122 -4.68 -21.13 -8.41
N ALA A 123 -4.03 -19.96 -8.57
CA ALA A 123 -4.69 -18.73 -8.98
C ALA A 123 -5.36 -18.85 -10.38
N ASN A 124 -4.77 -19.65 -11.27
CA ASN A 124 -5.31 -19.92 -12.61
C ASN A 124 -6.52 -20.89 -12.54
N GLU A 125 -6.46 -21.93 -11.71
CA GLU A 125 -7.61 -22.82 -11.44
C GLU A 125 -8.81 -22.06 -10.85
N LEU A 126 -8.56 -21.11 -9.95
CA LEU A 126 -9.58 -20.22 -9.37
C LEU A 126 -10.10 -19.16 -10.35
N GLY A 127 -9.48 -19.02 -11.53
CA GLY A 127 -9.82 -18.03 -12.55
C GLY A 127 -9.51 -16.59 -12.12
N TRP A 128 -8.55 -16.40 -11.23
CA TRP A 128 -8.10 -15.08 -10.75
C TRP A 128 -7.03 -14.48 -11.67
N VAL A 129 -6.21 -15.32 -12.29
CA VAL A 129 -5.28 -14.97 -13.36
C VAL A 129 -5.64 -15.67 -14.66
N SER A 130 -4.99 -15.26 -15.75
CA SER A 130 -5.02 -15.93 -17.04
C SER A 130 -3.72 -15.67 -17.80
N GLU A 131 -3.29 -16.63 -18.62
CA GLU A 131 -2.15 -16.43 -19.50
C GLU A 131 -2.45 -15.43 -20.63
N SER A 132 -1.43 -14.70 -21.07
CA SER A 132 -1.53 -13.64 -22.06
C SER A 132 -0.34 -13.60 -23.01
N GLY A 133 0.10 -14.79 -23.42
CA GLY A 133 1.35 -15.07 -24.14
C GLY A 133 2.03 -16.28 -23.49
N GLU A 134 3.16 -16.74 -24.04
CA GLU A 134 3.93 -17.84 -23.46
C GLU A 134 4.50 -17.44 -22.07
N ASP A 135 5.10 -16.25 -21.99
CA ASP A 135 5.81 -15.77 -20.78
C ASP A 135 5.12 -14.61 -20.04
N ARG A 136 3.82 -14.37 -20.29
CA ARG A 136 3.08 -13.27 -19.64
C ARG A 136 1.76 -13.71 -19.02
N ILE A 137 1.49 -13.19 -17.84
CA ILE A 137 0.28 -13.45 -17.04
C ILE A 137 -0.47 -12.14 -16.81
N LYS A 138 -1.79 -12.19 -16.67
CA LYS A 138 -2.62 -11.03 -16.32
C LYS A 138 -3.68 -11.42 -15.31
N LEU A 139 -4.12 -10.46 -14.51
CA LEU A 139 -5.29 -10.64 -13.67
C LEU A 139 -6.57 -10.70 -14.50
N THR A 140 -7.53 -11.47 -14.00
CA THR A 140 -8.93 -11.36 -14.44
C THR A 140 -9.65 -10.30 -13.58
N PRO A 141 -10.85 -9.84 -13.99
CA PRO A 141 -11.69 -9.00 -13.15
C PRO A 141 -12.02 -9.63 -11.78
N THR A 142 -11.96 -10.97 -11.66
CA THR A 142 -12.11 -11.67 -10.39
C THR A 142 -10.87 -11.49 -9.52
N GLY A 143 -9.67 -11.68 -10.07
CA GLY A 143 -8.41 -11.50 -9.35
C GLY A 143 -8.22 -10.08 -8.84
N ILE A 144 -8.49 -9.07 -9.67
CA ILE A 144 -8.46 -7.65 -9.25
C ILE A 144 -9.37 -7.38 -8.05
N ARG A 145 -10.58 -7.97 -8.04
CA ARG A 145 -11.55 -7.80 -6.96
C ARG A 145 -11.11 -8.47 -5.64
N VAL A 146 -10.25 -9.49 -5.71
CA VAL A 146 -9.65 -10.15 -4.53
C VAL A 146 -8.42 -9.38 -4.04
N ALA A 147 -7.51 -9.03 -4.95
CA ALA A 147 -6.25 -8.37 -4.61
C ALA A 147 -6.40 -6.90 -4.18
N GLY A 148 -7.33 -6.15 -4.77
CA GLY A 148 -7.51 -4.71 -4.46
C GLY A 148 -7.75 -4.43 -2.97
N PRO A 149 -8.73 -5.11 -2.31
CA PRO A 149 -8.94 -4.99 -0.87
C PRO A 149 -7.70 -5.38 -0.03
N ALA A 150 -7.08 -6.52 -0.33
CA ALA A 150 -5.90 -7.01 0.42
C ALA A 150 -4.70 -6.05 0.31
N ARG A 151 -4.43 -5.50 -0.89
CA ARG A 151 -3.42 -4.45 -1.08
C ARG A 151 -3.75 -3.21 -0.26
N SER A 152 -5.01 -2.77 -0.28
CA SER A 152 -5.46 -1.60 0.49
C SER A 152 -5.30 -1.80 2.00
N GLU A 153 -5.47 -3.01 2.53
CA GLU A 153 -5.23 -3.32 3.94
C GLU A 153 -3.74 -3.26 4.31
N VAL A 154 -2.84 -3.68 3.42
CA VAL A 154 -1.38 -3.53 3.61
C VAL A 154 -0.95 -2.06 3.55
N GLU A 155 -1.45 -1.30 2.57
CA GLU A 155 -1.08 0.11 2.38
C GLU A 155 -1.61 1.06 3.45
N ASN A 156 -2.79 0.78 3.99
CA ASN A 156 -3.44 1.57 5.03
C ASN A 156 -3.25 0.96 6.44
N PHE A 157 -2.26 0.07 6.60
CA PHE A 157 -1.89 -0.43 7.92
C PHE A 157 -1.34 0.72 8.77
N ASP A 158 -2.09 1.12 9.80
CA ASP A 158 -1.67 2.17 10.72
C ASP A 158 -0.37 1.78 11.44
N HIS A 159 0.71 2.49 11.14
CA HIS A 159 2.00 2.44 11.87
C HIS A 159 1.90 3.09 13.27
N LEU A 160 0.76 2.94 13.95
CA LEU A 160 0.50 3.44 15.30
C LEU A 160 1.14 2.54 16.38
N SER A 161 2.44 2.26 16.24
CA SER A 161 3.38 2.02 17.36
C SER A 161 4.73 1.47 16.88
N THR A 162 5.63 2.33 16.40
CA THR A 162 7.05 2.14 16.72
C THR A 162 7.74 3.50 16.77
N GLU A 163 8.50 3.72 17.84
CA GLU A 163 9.29 4.94 18.04
C GLU A 163 10.39 5.00 16.97
N SER A 164 10.29 5.93 16.03
CA SER A 164 11.37 6.23 15.09
C SER A 164 12.46 7.03 15.81
N GLU A 165 13.33 6.34 16.55
CA GLU A 165 14.53 6.95 17.14
C GLU A 165 15.44 7.49 16.01
N LEU A 166 15.56 8.81 15.96
CA LEU A 166 16.08 9.53 14.81
C LEU A 166 17.59 9.75 14.96
N HIS A 167 18.38 8.70 14.69
CA HIS A 167 19.84 8.73 14.78
C HIS A 167 20.49 9.54 13.65
N ILE A 168 20.52 10.87 13.79
CA ILE A 168 21.30 11.75 12.90
C ILE A 168 22.78 11.69 13.31
N HIS A 169 23.57 10.87 12.61
CA HIS A 169 25.03 10.96 12.70
C HIS A 169 25.55 12.23 11.98
N GLN A 170 25.71 13.32 12.72
CA GLN A 170 26.70 14.36 12.38
C GLN A 170 28.02 14.06 13.08
N GLU A 171 29.14 14.20 12.37
CA GLU A 171 30.47 14.03 12.95
C GLU A 171 30.71 15.06 14.06
N GLY A 172 30.68 14.63 15.33
CA GLY A 172 31.24 15.40 16.45
C GLY A 172 30.37 15.56 17.70
N THR A 173 29.07 15.30 17.66
CA THR A 173 28.18 15.45 18.84
C THR A 173 26.97 14.52 18.77
N GLU A 174 26.78 13.68 19.78
CA GLU A 174 25.53 12.99 20.05
C GLU A 174 24.60 13.91 20.87
N GLU A 175 23.54 14.44 20.25
CA GLU A 175 22.40 15.01 20.98
C GLU A 175 21.18 14.09 20.83
N VAL A 176 20.74 13.51 21.96
CA VAL A 176 19.48 12.76 22.03
C VAL A 176 18.35 13.76 22.31
N ILE A 177 17.53 14.03 21.30
CA ILE A 177 16.33 14.86 21.45
C ILE A 177 15.11 13.96 21.60
N THR A 178 14.72 13.70 22.85
CA THR A 178 13.47 12.98 23.16
C THR A 178 12.28 13.95 23.09
N LEU A 179 11.46 13.85 22.05
CA LEU A 179 10.19 14.56 21.97
C LEU A 179 9.11 13.75 22.72
N ALA A 180 8.98 14.02 24.02
CA ALA A 180 7.87 13.49 24.80
C ALA A 180 6.56 14.23 24.44
N ASP A 181 5.59 13.50 23.89
CA ASP A 181 4.23 14.01 23.73
C ASP A 181 3.53 13.98 25.10
N GLU A 182 3.30 15.15 25.71
CA GLU A 182 2.51 15.26 26.93
C GLU A 182 1.04 14.95 26.58
N GLY A 183 0.63 13.72 26.91
CA GLY A 183 -0.65 13.16 26.50
C GLY A 183 -1.84 14.10 26.71
N ALA A 184 -2.69 14.18 25.67
CA ALA A 184 -3.80 15.12 25.55
C ALA A 184 -4.76 15.11 26.76
N GLY A 185 -4.49 16.01 27.72
CA GLY A 185 -5.41 16.32 28.81
C GLY A 185 -6.67 16.98 28.28
N SER A 186 -7.82 16.34 28.47
CA SER A 186 -9.14 16.88 28.10
C SER A 186 -9.35 18.29 28.67
N PRO A 187 -9.56 19.33 27.84
CA PRO A 187 -9.88 20.65 28.35
C PRO A 187 -11.32 20.69 28.88
N GLU A 188 -11.45 20.75 30.21
CA GLU A 188 -12.73 21.05 30.88
C GLU A 188 -13.32 22.37 30.33
N ARG A 189 -14.53 22.31 29.77
CA ARG A 189 -15.26 23.52 29.37
C ARG A 189 -15.76 24.29 30.60
N LYS A 190 -14.93 25.20 31.12
CA LYS A 190 -15.39 26.29 31.99
C LYS A 190 -16.13 27.33 31.14
N GLY A 191 -17.46 27.32 31.21
CA GLY A 191 -18.29 28.36 30.62
C GLY A 191 -18.37 29.62 31.50
N PRO A 192 -18.62 30.81 30.92
CA PRO A 192 -19.09 31.98 31.64
C PRO A 192 -20.59 32.27 31.37
N SER A 193 -21.35 32.29 32.46
CA SER A 193 -22.54 33.12 32.80
C SER A 193 -23.44 33.75 31.72
N ASP A 194 -24.75 33.59 31.95
CA ASP A 194 -25.89 34.39 31.47
C ASP A 194 -25.64 35.88 31.14
N GLU A 195 -26.33 36.41 30.10
CA GLU A 195 -27.37 37.44 30.29
C GLU A 195 -28.34 37.61 29.09
N ARG A 196 -29.59 37.13 29.28
CA ARG A 196 -30.92 37.71 28.94
C ARG A 196 -31.32 38.15 27.50
N TYR A 197 -32.42 37.54 27.04
CA TYR A 197 -33.60 38.11 26.34
C TYR A 197 -33.43 39.11 25.17
N ASN A 198 -34.02 38.78 24.01
CA ASN A 198 -35.43 39.12 23.76
C ASN A 198 -36.06 38.26 22.64
N THR A 199 -37.38 38.06 22.69
CA THR A 199 -38.18 37.32 21.69
C THR A 199 -39.02 38.26 20.81
N ASP A 200 -39.68 37.66 19.81
CA ASP A 200 -40.80 38.18 19.00
C ASP A 200 -40.51 39.12 17.81
N SER A 201 -40.56 38.51 16.61
CA SER A 201 -41.47 39.01 15.55
C SER A 201 -41.82 37.92 14.51
N TYR A 202 -43.12 37.58 14.44
CA TYR A 202 -43.97 37.14 13.30
C TYR A 202 -43.39 36.16 12.22
N GLN A 203 -44.03 35.03 11.91
CA GLN A 203 -45.31 34.87 11.15
C GLN A 203 -45.31 35.60 9.79
N ASP A 204 -45.82 35.08 8.67
CA ASP A 204 -46.32 33.75 8.23
C ASP A 204 -45.66 33.50 6.82
N ASP A 205 -45.66 32.33 6.20
CA ASP A 205 -46.78 31.76 5.43
C ASP A 205 -46.53 30.29 5.09
N ALA A 206 -47.60 29.49 5.09
CA ALA A 206 -47.63 28.11 4.63
C ALA A 206 -48.83 27.90 3.69
N LYS A 207 -48.79 26.81 2.90
CA LYS A 207 -49.76 26.39 1.86
C LYS A 207 -49.51 27.07 0.49
N GLN A 208 -49.87 26.50 -0.66
CA GLN A 208 -50.52 25.22 -1.04
C GLN A 208 -49.88 24.77 -2.40
N GLU A 209 -50.14 23.62 -3.03
CA GLU A 209 -51.24 22.66 -2.92
C GLU A 209 -50.76 21.19 -3.01
N GLN A 210 -51.02 20.51 -4.12
CA GLN A 210 -51.06 19.06 -4.31
C GLN A 210 -51.19 18.72 -5.82
N ALA A 211 -50.79 17.50 -6.18
CA ALA A 211 -51.43 16.57 -7.13
C ALA A 211 -51.70 16.96 -8.62
N ASP A 212 -51.05 16.23 -9.53
CA ASP A 212 -51.66 15.16 -10.35
C ASP A 212 -50.51 14.26 -10.89
N ARG A 213 -50.40 12.95 -10.61
CA ARG A 213 -51.20 11.76 -11.00
C ARG A 213 -51.13 11.35 -12.48
N SER A 214 -50.68 10.09 -12.66
CA SER A 214 -51.12 9.11 -13.68
C SER A 214 -50.65 9.27 -15.14
N GLY A 215 -49.99 8.24 -15.70
CA GLY A 215 -49.61 8.27 -17.13
C GLY A 215 -48.81 7.12 -17.77
N TYR A 216 -48.79 5.90 -17.23
CA TYR A 216 -48.48 4.68 -18.01
C TYR A 216 -49.82 3.97 -18.30
N PRO A 217 -50.03 3.25 -19.43
CA PRO A 217 -49.12 2.17 -19.86
C PRO A 217 -48.97 1.89 -21.39
N ALA A 218 -48.10 0.91 -21.68
CA ALA A 218 -48.18 -0.11 -22.75
C ALA A 218 -48.16 0.26 -24.25
N ALA A 219 -47.03 -0.10 -24.87
CA ALA A 219 -46.86 -0.89 -26.10
C ALA A 219 -47.99 -1.01 -27.15
N ALA A 220 -47.61 -0.73 -28.41
CA ALA A 220 -47.94 -1.50 -29.61
C ALA A 220 -46.77 -1.38 -30.60
#